data_AF-A0A2K1WQA2-F1
#
_entry.id   AF-A0A2K1WQA2-F1
#
_cell.length_a   1.000
_cell.length_b   1.000
_cell.length_c   1.000
_cell.angle_alpha   90.00
_cell.angle_beta   90.00
_cell.angle_gamma   90.00
#
_symmetry.space_group_name_H-M   'P 1'
#
loop_
_entity.id
_entity.type
_entity.pdbx_description
1 polymer ?
#
loop_
_entity_poly.entity_id
_entity_poly.type
_entity_poly.pdbx_seq_one_letter_code
_entity_poly.pdbx_strand_id
1 'polypeptide(L)'
;LTVYDFLQNSPPTETKPHLVKEAREALLRHLTSILGNDEVAAHFMLLHLLSRVHARADNVAVGKLSLNLTCFSKEIASVFSTKLSVLIKNLLPFTKCILLTVEYLNTTSLAPKKDYQINRLIPGVLQLAEGSHLMFDETCLETGTLNSAGVENARLLKALTELQKVEYDFKYYKMEMMAHVQMLISSEGKSNILPAEILEAWRWYLATVRSMPQLIESDVYKN
;
A
#
# COMPACT_ATOMS: atom_id res chain seq x y z
N LEU A 1 -25.11 34.21 24.66
CA LEU A 1 -25.48 33.42 23.47
C LEU A 1 -24.73 32.11 23.53
N THR A 2 -25.32 31.12 24.19
CA THR A 2 -24.81 29.75 24.33
C THR A 2 -25.09 28.99 23.03
N VAL A 3 -24.03 28.67 22.29
CA VAL A 3 -24.11 27.79 21.12
C VAL A 3 -24.20 26.37 21.65
N TYR A 4 -25.36 25.74 21.47
CA TYR A 4 -25.55 24.32 21.73
C TYR A 4 -24.78 23.54 20.67
N ASP A 5 -23.72 22.83 21.07
CA ASP A 5 -23.06 21.83 20.25
C ASP A 5 -24.02 20.65 20.00
N PHE A 6 -24.64 20.63 18.82
CA PHE A 6 -25.50 19.55 18.33
C PHE A 6 -24.67 18.37 17.79
N LEU A 7 -23.79 17.80 18.60
CA LEU A 7 -23.37 16.41 18.43
C LEU A 7 -24.00 15.61 19.57
N GLN A 8 -25.28 15.30 19.40
CA GLN A 8 -25.91 14.22 20.14
C GLN A 8 -25.10 12.95 19.83
N ASN A 9 -24.28 12.53 20.80
CA ASN A 9 -23.68 11.21 20.81
C ASN A 9 -24.81 10.20 20.69
N SER A 10 -25.04 9.66 19.50
CA SER A 10 -25.82 8.45 19.34
C SER A 10 -25.19 7.40 20.28
N PRO A 11 -25.99 6.65 21.05
CA PRO A 11 -25.44 5.56 21.83
C PRO A 11 -24.65 4.65 20.89
N PRO A 12 -23.47 4.14 21.27
CA PRO A 12 -22.71 3.24 20.43
C PRO A 12 -23.63 2.06 20.11
N THR A 13 -24.12 2.00 18.87
CA THR A 13 -24.99 0.94 18.43
C THR A 13 -24.18 -0.35 18.54
N GLU A 14 -24.51 -1.18 19.53
CA GLU A 14 -23.79 -2.43 19.74
C GLU A 14 -23.98 -3.30 18.50
N THR A 15 -22.94 -3.40 17.68
CA THR A 15 -22.99 -4.11 16.41
C THR A 15 -23.24 -5.58 16.72
N LYS A 16 -24.40 -6.10 16.34
CA LYS A 16 -24.79 -7.47 16.68
C LYS A 16 -23.71 -8.46 16.17
N PRO A 17 -23.22 -9.40 16.98
CA PRO A 17 -22.09 -10.27 16.61
C PRO A 17 -22.29 -11.04 15.29
N HIS A 18 -23.53 -11.44 14.98
CA HIS A 18 -23.84 -12.14 13.73
C HIS A 18 -23.62 -11.25 12.49
N LEU A 19 -23.96 -9.96 12.56
CA LEU A 19 -23.76 -9.02 11.45
C LEU A 19 -22.27 -8.80 11.16
N VAL A 20 -21.45 -8.73 12.21
CA VAL A 20 -19.99 -8.61 12.08
C VAL A 20 -19.41 -9.87 11.44
N LYS A 21 -19.89 -11.05 11.85
CA LYS A 21 -19.49 -12.33 11.27
C LYS A 21 -19.85 -12.41 9.78
N GLU A 22 -21.09 -12.08 9.43
CA GLU A 22 -21.58 -12.08 8.05
C GLU A 22 -20.81 -11.09 7.16
N ALA A 23 -20.55 -9.87 7.67
CA ALA A 23 -19.76 -8.88 6.96
C ALA A 23 -18.31 -9.35 6.73
N ARG A 24 -17.68 -9.94 7.75
CA ARG A 24 -16.34 -10.53 7.63
C ARG A 24 -16.31 -11.63 6.57
N GLU A 25 -17.29 -12.54 6.59
CA GLU A 25 -17.37 -13.65 5.63
C GLU A 25 -17.65 -13.15 4.21
N ALA A 26 -18.49 -12.13 4.04
CA ALA A 26 -18.75 -11.51 2.74
C ALA A 26 -17.50 -10.83 2.17
N LEU A 27 -16.79 -10.05 3.01
CA LEU A 27 -15.55 -9.39 2.61
C LEU A 27 -14.45 -10.39 2.26
N LEU A 28 -14.26 -11.44 3.07
CA LEU A 28 -13.29 -12.49 2.79
C LEU A 28 -13.60 -13.21 1.47
N ARG A 29 -14.87 -13.60 1.22
CA ARG A 29 -15.24 -14.21 -0.06
C ARG A 29 -14.91 -13.31 -1.25
N HIS A 30 -15.15 -12.01 -1.12
CA HIS A 30 -14.85 -11.06 -2.18
C HIS A 30 -13.33 -10.88 -2.39
N LEU A 31 -12.57 -10.77 -1.30
CA LEU A 31 -11.10 -10.70 -1.33
C LEU A 31 -10.50 -11.97 -1.95
N THR A 32 -10.96 -13.16 -1.55
CA THR A 32 -10.54 -14.45 -2.09
C THR A 32 -10.76 -14.50 -3.60
N SER A 33 -11.91 -14.04 -4.10
CA SER A 33 -12.18 -14.00 -5.53
C SER A 33 -11.22 -13.09 -6.30
N ILE A 34 -10.89 -11.91 -5.74
CA ILE A 34 -9.97 -10.95 -6.36
C ILE A 34 -8.52 -11.46 -6.32
N LEU A 35 -8.14 -12.13 -5.23
CA LEU A 35 -6.84 -12.77 -5.03
C LEU A 35 -6.78 -14.18 -5.67
N GLY A 36 -7.64 -14.42 -6.67
CA GLY A 36 -7.78 -15.65 -7.45
C GLY A 36 -7.79 -16.94 -6.65
N ASN A 37 -8.75 -17.00 -5.72
CA ASN A 37 -9.06 -18.13 -4.86
C ASN A 37 -7.97 -18.47 -3.84
N ASP A 38 -7.07 -17.53 -3.55
CA ASP A 38 -6.14 -17.64 -2.44
C ASP A 38 -6.78 -17.12 -1.14
N GLU A 39 -7.36 -18.05 -0.38
CA GLU A 39 -7.95 -17.74 0.92
C GLU A 39 -6.91 -17.22 1.93
N VAL A 40 -5.66 -17.68 1.87
CA VAL A 40 -4.62 -17.24 2.81
C VAL A 40 -4.30 -15.77 2.54
N ALA A 41 -4.13 -15.41 1.26
CA ALA A 41 -3.93 -14.01 0.88
C ALA A 41 -5.11 -13.12 1.24
N ALA A 42 -6.35 -13.61 1.10
CA ALA A 42 -7.53 -12.87 1.52
C ALA A 42 -7.55 -12.60 3.03
N HIS A 43 -7.12 -13.56 3.86
CA HIS A 43 -7.03 -13.36 5.30
C HIS A 43 -5.96 -12.32 5.68
N PHE A 44 -4.77 -12.38 5.08
CA PHE A 44 -3.73 -11.38 5.31
C PHE A 44 -4.13 -10.00 4.80
N MET A 45 -4.84 -9.91 3.67
CA MET A 45 -5.38 -8.64 3.17
C MET A 45 -6.43 -8.07 4.13
N LEU A 46 -7.32 -8.90 4.68
CA LEU A 46 -8.27 -8.44 5.70
C LEU A 46 -7.54 -7.93 6.94
N LEU A 47 -6.54 -8.67 7.44
CA LEU A 47 -5.73 -8.24 8.58
C LEU A 47 -4.99 -6.92 8.28
N HIS A 48 -4.48 -6.75 7.07
CA HIS A 48 -3.83 -5.53 6.60
C HIS A 48 -4.79 -4.33 6.68
N LEU A 49 -6.01 -4.48 6.16
CA LEU A 49 -7.05 -3.44 6.17
C LEU A 49 -7.50 -3.07 7.60
N LEU A 50 -7.51 -4.03 8.52
CA LEU A 50 -7.86 -3.81 9.93
C LEU A 50 -6.68 -3.29 10.76
N SER A 51 -5.45 -3.43 10.27
CA SER A 51 -4.24 -3.04 10.99
C SER A 51 -4.17 -1.52 11.15
N ARG A 52 -3.72 -1.04 12.30
CA ARG A 52 -3.54 0.39 12.56
C ARG A 52 -2.44 0.60 13.58
N VAL A 53 -1.69 1.68 13.43
CA VAL A 53 -0.74 2.10 14.47
C VAL A 53 -1.54 2.47 15.71
N HIS A 54 -1.49 1.63 16.75
CA HIS A 54 -2.24 1.85 17.99
C HIS A 54 -1.34 2.24 19.17
N ALA A 55 -0.03 2.03 19.05
CA ALA A 55 0.96 2.39 20.07
C ALA A 55 2.29 2.71 19.41
N ARG A 56 3.11 3.49 20.12
CA ARG A 56 4.49 3.79 19.75
C ARG A 56 5.39 3.59 20.96
N ALA A 57 6.46 2.83 20.79
CA ALA A 57 7.50 2.63 21.81
C ALA A 57 8.84 2.97 21.16
N ASP A 58 9.61 3.89 21.75
CA ASP A 58 10.94 4.28 21.27
C ASP A 58 11.00 4.61 19.77
N ASN A 59 10.04 5.39 19.26
CA ASN A 59 9.84 5.75 17.84
C ASN A 59 9.42 4.61 16.90
N VAL A 60 9.22 3.39 17.40
CA VAL A 60 8.71 2.26 16.60
C VAL A 60 7.18 2.25 16.64
N ALA A 61 6.55 2.20 15.48
CA ALA A 61 5.10 2.11 15.35
C ALA A 61 4.62 0.66 15.43
N VAL A 62 3.70 0.39 16.37
CA VAL A 62 3.16 -0.96 16.63
C VAL A 62 1.70 -1.04 16.18
N GLY A 63 1.33 -2.19 15.61
CA GLY A 63 -0.04 -2.51 15.19
C GLY A 63 -0.32 -2.30 13.70
N LYS A 64 0.66 -1.80 12.93
CA LYS A 64 0.60 -1.76 11.46
C LYS A 64 0.99 -3.11 10.86
N LEU A 65 0.33 -3.51 9.78
CA LEU A 65 0.75 -4.63 8.94
C LEU A 65 0.98 -4.08 7.53
N SER A 66 2.24 -3.95 7.13
CA SER A 66 2.59 -3.60 5.74
C SER A 66 2.76 -4.88 4.95
N LEU A 67 2.02 -5.02 3.85
CA LEU A 67 1.95 -6.26 3.09
C LEU A 67 2.61 -6.07 1.72
N ASN A 68 3.52 -6.96 1.36
CA ASN A 68 4.05 -7.07 0.00
C ASN A 68 3.46 -8.31 -0.67
N LEU A 69 2.62 -8.10 -1.68
CA LEU A 69 2.10 -9.15 -2.54
C LEU A 69 3.07 -9.39 -3.70
N THR A 70 3.45 -10.65 -3.87
CA THR A 70 4.39 -11.07 -4.93
C THR A 70 3.77 -12.12 -5.87
N CYS A 71 4.53 -12.52 -6.90
CA CYS A 71 4.18 -13.57 -7.87
C CYS A 71 3.21 -13.14 -9.00
N PHE A 72 3.26 -11.88 -9.44
CA PHE A 72 2.56 -11.45 -10.64
C PHE A 72 3.43 -11.63 -11.89
N SER A 73 2.92 -12.31 -12.93
CA SER A 73 3.50 -12.16 -14.27
C SER A 73 3.15 -10.76 -14.80
N LYS A 74 4.06 -10.11 -15.54
CA LYS A 74 3.86 -8.73 -16.05
C LYS A 74 2.52 -8.53 -16.76
N GLU A 75 2.08 -9.53 -17.50
CA GLU A 75 0.83 -9.53 -18.26
C GLU A 75 -0.41 -9.43 -17.37
N ILE A 76 -0.38 -10.04 -16.17
CA ILE A 76 -1.55 -10.14 -15.30
C ILE A 76 -1.48 -9.21 -14.09
N ALA A 77 -0.27 -8.72 -13.77
CA ALA A 77 -0.04 -7.68 -12.77
C ALA A 77 -0.95 -6.46 -13.01
N SER A 78 -1.06 -5.99 -14.25
CA SER A 78 -1.84 -4.80 -14.61
C SER A 78 -3.34 -4.94 -14.32
N VAL A 79 -3.93 -6.09 -14.72
CA VAL A 79 -5.35 -6.39 -14.51
C VAL A 79 -5.64 -6.57 -13.03
N PHE A 80 -4.75 -7.27 -12.32
CA PHE A 80 -4.87 -7.51 -10.88
C PHE A 80 -4.76 -6.21 -10.08
N SER A 81 -3.69 -5.42 -10.30
CA SER A 81 -3.47 -4.12 -9.64
C SER A 81 -4.65 -3.17 -9.87
N THR A 82 -5.25 -3.20 -11.06
CA THR A 82 -6.45 -2.40 -11.37
C THR A 82 -7.66 -2.86 -10.54
N LYS A 83 -7.98 -4.16 -10.54
CA LYS A 83 -9.10 -4.72 -9.76
C LYS A 83 -8.93 -4.46 -8.27
N LEU A 84 -7.73 -4.68 -7.75
CA LEU A 84 -7.40 -4.45 -6.35
C LEU A 84 -7.49 -2.97 -6.00
N SER A 85 -6.99 -2.06 -6.85
CA SER A 85 -7.10 -0.62 -6.62
C SER A 85 -8.55 -0.15 -6.58
N VAL A 86 -9.40 -0.67 -7.46
CA VAL A 86 -10.84 -0.36 -7.46
C VAL A 86 -11.49 -0.85 -6.17
N LEU A 87 -11.19 -2.08 -5.74
CA LEU A 87 -11.70 -2.63 -4.48
C LEU A 87 -11.32 -1.75 -3.29
N ILE A 88 -10.03 -1.43 -3.15
CA ILE A 88 -9.52 -0.67 -2.01
C ILE A 88 -10.13 0.73 -1.98
N LYS A 89 -10.26 1.40 -3.13
CA LYS A 89 -10.94 2.70 -3.25
C LYS A 89 -12.42 2.65 -2.86
N ASN A 90 -13.09 1.52 -3.06
CA ASN A 90 -14.48 1.35 -2.65
C ASN A 90 -14.63 1.04 -1.16
N LEU A 91 -13.60 0.46 -0.53
CA LEU A 91 -13.61 0.11 0.90
C LEU A 91 -13.08 1.24 1.79
N LEU A 92 -12.10 2.01 1.31
CA LEU A 92 -11.37 2.99 2.10
C LEU A 92 -11.56 4.41 1.57
N PRO A 93 -11.79 5.40 2.45
CA PRO A 93 -12.08 6.77 2.04
C PRO A 93 -10.88 7.48 1.41
N PHE A 94 -9.66 7.17 1.85
CA PHE A 94 -8.43 7.81 1.39
C PHE A 94 -7.47 6.75 0.86
N THR A 95 -7.37 6.65 -0.46
CA THR A 95 -6.47 5.69 -1.13
C THR A 95 -5.60 6.41 -2.16
N LYS A 96 -4.30 6.13 -2.15
CA LYS A 96 -3.35 6.68 -3.12
C LYS A 96 -2.50 5.55 -3.71
N CYS A 97 -2.46 5.47 -5.04
CA CYS A 97 -1.58 4.57 -5.76
C CYS A 97 -0.35 5.33 -6.28
N ILE A 98 0.83 4.74 -6.11
CA ILE A 98 2.12 5.27 -6.52
C ILE A 98 2.83 4.19 -7.34
N LEU A 99 3.11 4.50 -8.61
CA LEU A 99 3.92 3.64 -9.46
C LEU A 99 5.39 3.99 -9.22
N LEU A 100 6.16 3.02 -8.74
CA LEU A 100 7.57 3.20 -8.45
C LEU A 100 8.40 2.88 -9.69
N THR A 101 8.89 3.93 -10.32
CA THR A 101 9.90 3.85 -11.39
C THR A 101 11.14 4.64 -10.97
N VAL A 102 12.29 4.37 -11.62
CA VAL A 102 13.51 5.14 -11.41
C VAL A 102 13.29 6.62 -11.74
N GLU A 103 12.56 6.91 -12.80
CA GLU A 103 12.19 8.28 -13.19
C GLU A 103 11.33 8.94 -12.11
N TYR A 104 10.29 8.26 -11.61
CA TYR A 104 9.41 8.79 -10.56
C TYR A 104 10.21 9.14 -9.30
N LEU A 105 11.08 8.23 -8.86
CA LEU A 105 11.94 8.44 -7.71
C LEU A 105 12.92 9.61 -7.92
N ASN A 106 13.46 9.79 -9.12
CA ASN A 106 14.44 10.83 -9.40
C ASN A 106 13.84 12.24 -9.62
N THR A 107 12.54 12.33 -9.92
CA THR A 107 11.90 13.60 -10.33
C THR A 107 10.85 14.11 -9.35
N THR A 108 10.20 13.22 -8.59
CA THR A 108 9.06 13.60 -7.75
C THR A 108 9.52 14.15 -6.39
N SER A 109 8.84 15.16 -5.85
CA SER A 109 9.04 15.60 -4.46
C SER A 109 8.13 14.81 -3.52
N LEU A 110 8.69 13.83 -2.79
CA LEU A 110 7.90 13.04 -1.83
C LEU A 110 7.70 13.77 -0.50
N ALA A 111 8.76 14.40 0.02
CA ALA A 111 8.69 15.21 1.24
C ALA A 111 8.09 16.60 0.96
N PRO A 112 7.31 17.15 1.90
CA PRO A 112 6.89 18.55 1.86
C PRO A 112 8.08 19.47 2.09
N LYS A 113 8.09 20.60 1.39
CA LYS A 113 9.22 21.54 1.41
C LYS A 113 8.79 22.98 1.60
N LYS A 114 9.45 23.70 2.51
CA LYS A 114 9.21 25.14 2.70
C LYS A 114 9.84 25.91 1.55
N ASP A 115 9.00 26.61 0.81
CA ASP A 115 9.42 27.64 -0.12
C ASP A 115 9.39 29.00 0.56
N TYR A 116 10.55 29.63 0.66
CA TYR A 116 10.73 30.94 1.28
C TYR A 116 10.43 32.10 0.33
N GLN A 117 10.43 31.90 -0.99
CA GLN A 117 10.08 32.94 -1.95
C GLN A 117 8.58 33.26 -1.88
N ILE A 118 7.74 32.23 -1.89
CA ILE A 118 6.28 32.36 -1.74
C ILE A 118 5.81 32.26 -0.27
N ASN A 119 6.75 32.03 0.65
CA ASN A 119 6.51 31.81 2.08
C ASN A 119 5.45 30.73 2.38
N ARG A 120 5.40 29.64 1.60
CA ARG A 120 4.44 28.54 1.78
C ARG A 120 5.15 27.20 1.89
N LEU A 121 4.50 26.26 2.58
CA LEU A 121 4.91 24.88 2.54
C LEU A 121 4.33 24.26 1.27
N ILE A 122 5.19 23.84 0.36
CA ILE A 122 4.82 23.09 -0.84
C ILE A 122 4.56 21.64 -0.40
N PRO A 123 3.35 21.09 -0.69
CA PRO A 123 3.04 19.73 -0.30
C PRO A 123 3.87 18.74 -1.11
N GLY A 124 4.39 17.73 -0.41
CA GLY A 124 4.95 16.53 -1.03
C GLY A 124 3.90 15.43 -1.12
N VAL A 125 4.18 14.39 -1.92
CA VAL A 125 3.25 13.25 -2.08
C VAL A 125 2.93 12.56 -0.75
N LEU A 126 3.88 12.56 0.19
CA LEU A 126 3.72 11.89 1.49
C LEU A 126 3.02 12.76 2.55
N GLN A 127 2.59 13.99 2.21
CA GLN A 127 1.68 14.77 3.06
C GLN A 127 0.26 14.22 2.92
N LEU A 128 -0.02 13.18 3.70
CA LEU A 128 -1.26 12.42 3.62
C LEU A 128 -2.12 12.65 4.87
N ALA A 129 -3.43 12.45 4.71
CA ALA A 129 -4.33 12.43 5.85
C ALA A 129 -4.10 11.19 6.71
N GLU A 130 -4.42 11.28 8.00
CA GLU A 130 -4.37 10.15 8.92
C GLU A 130 -5.29 9.01 8.43
N GLY A 131 -4.79 7.77 8.46
CA GLY A 131 -5.53 6.60 8.00
C GLY A 131 -5.52 6.42 6.47
N SER A 132 -4.72 7.18 5.72
CA SER A 132 -4.58 6.98 4.28
C SER A 132 -3.99 5.61 3.95
N HIS A 133 -4.51 4.97 2.90
CA HIS A 133 -3.99 3.74 2.34
C HIS A 133 -3.11 4.03 1.12
N LEU A 134 -1.87 3.53 1.15
CA LEU A 134 -0.90 3.67 0.09
C LEU A 134 -0.71 2.33 -0.62
N MET A 135 -0.87 2.36 -1.94
CA MET A 135 -0.55 1.25 -2.82
C MET A 135 0.71 1.60 -3.60
N PHE A 136 1.74 0.78 -3.50
CA PHE A 136 2.98 0.90 -4.26
C PHE A 136 3.05 -0.19 -5.31
N ASP A 137 3.24 0.20 -6.57
CA ASP A 137 3.50 -0.73 -7.65
C ASP A 137 4.99 -0.70 -8.02
N GLU A 138 5.72 -1.74 -7.61
CA GLU A 138 7.13 -1.97 -7.94
C GLU A 138 7.33 -2.88 -9.15
N THR A 139 6.25 -3.35 -9.80
CA THR A 139 6.38 -4.25 -10.97
C THR A 139 7.00 -3.55 -12.19
N CYS A 140 6.95 -2.22 -12.23
CA CYS A 140 7.60 -1.39 -13.23
C CYS A 140 8.97 -0.85 -12.78
N LEU A 141 9.48 -1.26 -11.62
CA LEU A 141 10.76 -0.78 -11.10
C LEU A 141 11.90 -1.55 -11.76
N GLU A 142 12.50 -0.95 -12.78
CA GLU A 142 13.66 -1.50 -13.48
C GLU A 142 14.99 -1.13 -12.82
N THR A 143 16.04 -1.90 -13.12
CA THR A 143 17.40 -1.57 -12.71
C THR A 143 17.83 -0.23 -13.30
N GLY A 144 18.26 0.70 -12.45
CA GLY A 144 18.75 2.00 -12.88
C GLY A 144 19.43 2.76 -11.74
N THR A 145 19.92 3.96 -12.05
CA THR A 145 20.66 4.79 -11.10
C THR A 145 19.77 5.85 -10.48
N LEU A 146 19.70 5.85 -9.15
CA LEU A 146 19.07 6.94 -8.40
C LEU A 146 20.03 8.12 -8.30
N ASN A 147 19.54 9.32 -8.61
CA ASN A 147 20.24 10.56 -8.31
C ASN A 147 20.09 10.92 -6.82
N SER A 148 20.63 12.07 -6.39
CA SER A 148 20.51 12.50 -5.00
C SER A 148 19.05 12.63 -4.52
N ALA A 149 18.13 13.08 -5.38
CA ALA A 149 16.70 13.15 -5.07
C ALA A 149 16.08 11.75 -4.96
N GLY A 150 16.44 10.82 -5.84
CA GLY A 150 16.00 9.43 -5.80
C GLY A 150 16.45 8.70 -4.54
N VAL A 151 17.71 8.88 -4.14
CA VAL A 151 18.23 8.31 -2.88
C VAL A 151 17.48 8.87 -1.67
N GLU A 152 17.23 10.18 -1.65
CA GLU A 152 16.45 10.79 -0.56
C GLU A 152 15.00 10.31 -0.55
N ASN A 153 14.36 10.18 -1.71
CA ASN A 153 13.01 9.65 -1.83
C ASN A 153 12.92 8.19 -1.36
N ALA A 154 13.89 7.34 -1.71
CA ALA A 154 13.96 5.98 -1.21
C ALA A 154 14.13 5.94 0.31
N ARG A 155 14.96 6.82 0.88
CA ARG A 155 15.10 6.99 2.34
C ARG A 155 13.79 7.40 2.99
N LEU A 156 13.08 8.37 2.42
CA LEU A 156 11.79 8.86 2.95
C LEU A 156 10.73 7.75 2.96
N LEU A 157 10.65 6.97 1.87
CA LEU A 157 9.76 5.82 1.76
C LEU A 157 10.08 4.74 2.80
N LYS A 158 11.37 4.45 3.01
CA LYS A 158 11.80 3.53 4.06
C LYS A 158 11.44 4.04 5.46
N ALA A 159 11.70 5.32 5.74
CA ALA A 159 11.36 5.93 7.03
C ALA A 159 9.84 5.94 7.30
N LEU A 160 9.04 6.23 6.27
CA LEU A 160 7.57 6.11 6.36
C LEU A 160 7.17 4.67 6.68
N THR A 161 7.82 3.72 6.04
CA THR A 161 7.53 2.30 6.20
C THR A 161 7.84 1.81 7.60
N GLU A 162 9.04 2.08 8.11
CA GLU A 162 9.52 1.58 9.40
C GLU A 162 9.00 2.41 10.59
N LEU A 163 9.12 3.74 10.50
CA LEU A 163 8.90 4.66 11.62
C LEU A 163 7.52 5.30 11.61
N GLN A 164 6.78 5.22 10.49
CA GLN A 164 5.50 5.90 10.33
C GLN A 164 5.64 7.41 10.63
N LYS A 165 6.63 8.03 9.98
CA LYS A 165 6.94 9.45 10.05
C LYS A 165 7.24 9.98 8.65
N VAL A 166 6.93 11.26 8.44
CA VAL A 166 7.28 11.99 7.22
C VAL A 166 8.13 13.18 7.63
N GLU A 167 9.28 13.31 6.98
CA GLU A 167 10.18 14.42 7.21
C GLU A 167 9.80 15.61 6.32
N TYR A 168 9.69 16.78 6.91
CA TYR A 168 9.36 18.04 6.25
C TYR A 168 10.64 18.87 6.14
N ASP A 169 11.01 19.24 4.92
CA ASP A 169 12.21 20.01 4.61
C ASP A 169 11.94 21.52 4.75
N PHE A 170 12.43 22.15 5.83
CA PHE A 170 12.37 23.60 6.01
C PHE A 170 13.63 24.32 5.53
N LYS A 171 14.43 23.69 4.65
CA LYS A 171 15.70 24.14 4.06
C LYS A 171 16.87 24.23 5.05
N TYR A 172 16.62 24.75 6.25
CA TYR A 172 17.63 24.93 7.30
C TYR A 172 17.58 23.83 8.37
N TYR A 173 16.41 23.21 8.53
CA TYR A 173 16.20 22.08 9.42
C TYR A 173 15.14 21.16 8.82
N LYS A 174 15.10 19.94 9.35
CA LYS A 174 14.13 18.91 8.99
C LYS A 174 13.23 18.68 10.20
N MET A 175 11.91 18.64 9.98
CA MET A 175 10.92 18.38 11.03
C MET A 175 10.23 17.04 10.76
N GLU A 176 10.27 16.13 11.73
CA GLU A 176 9.57 14.86 11.64
C GLU A 176 8.12 15.01 12.09
N MET A 177 7.19 14.70 11.19
CA MET A 177 5.76 14.61 11.50
C MET A 177 5.33 13.16 11.59
N MET A 178 4.46 12.83 12.55
CA MET A 178 3.89 11.50 12.64
C MET A 178 2.95 11.24 11.46
N ALA A 179 3.07 10.06 10.88
CA ALA A 179 2.16 9.56 9.85
C ALA A 179 1.47 8.30 10.37
N HIS A 180 0.24 8.07 9.92
CA HIS A 180 -0.50 6.85 10.19
C HIS A 180 -1.08 6.39 8.87
N VAL A 181 -0.33 5.53 8.17
CA VAL A 181 -0.67 5.07 6.83
C VAL A 181 -0.57 3.56 6.74
N GLN A 182 -1.53 2.94 6.06
CA GLN A 182 -1.45 1.53 5.68
C GLN A 182 -0.72 1.45 4.33
N MET A 183 0.16 0.47 4.16
CA MET A 183 0.95 0.31 2.94
C MET A 183 0.81 -1.10 2.38
N LEU A 184 0.40 -1.16 1.12
CA LEU A 184 0.31 -2.36 0.31
C LEU A 184 1.28 -2.21 -0.86
N ILE A 185 2.13 -3.21 -1.05
CA ILE A 185 3.14 -3.22 -2.11
C ILE A 185 2.83 -4.38 -3.05
N SER A 186 2.90 -4.12 -4.34
CA SER A 186 2.86 -5.11 -5.40
C SER A 186 4.24 -5.16 -6.05
N SER A 187 4.90 -6.31 -6.05
CA SER A 187 6.24 -6.46 -6.61
C SER A 187 6.45 -7.84 -7.24
N GLU A 188 7.50 -8.01 -8.05
CA GLU A 188 7.85 -9.32 -8.62
C GLU A 188 8.47 -10.27 -7.59
N GLY A 189 8.95 -9.76 -6.45
CA GLY A 189 9.63 -10.53 -5.42
C GLY A 189 9.79 -9.74 -4.12
N LYS A 190 10.95 -9.84 -3.46
CA LYS A 190 11.20 -9.00 -2.28
C LYS A 190 11.37 -7.53 -2.70
N SER A 191 10.60 -6.63 -2.09
CA SER A 191 10.78 -5.19 -2.30
C SER A 191 12.18 -4.75 -1.86
N ASN A 192 12.84 -3.97 -2.72
CA ASN A 192 14.17 -3.44 -2.48
C ASN A 192 14.16 -2.08 -1.75
N ILE A 193 13.03 -1.36 -1.82
CA ILE A 193 12.89 0.01 -1.31
C ILE A 193 12.04 0.04 -0.04
N LEU A 194 10.99 -0.78 0.02
CA LEU A 194 9.97 -0.75 1.06
C LEU A 194 10.05 -2.04 1.92
N PRO A 195 10.52 -1.96 3.17
CA PRO A 195 10.57 -3.12 4.06
C PRO A 195 9.17 -3.53 4.51
N ALA A 196 8.65 -4.65 4.00
CA ALA A 196 7.34 -5.17 4.35
C ALA A 196 7.34 -6.70 4.49
N GLU A 197 6.32 -7.22 5.19
CA GLU A 197 6.09 -8.65 5.30
C GLU A 197 5.73 -9.20 3.91
N ILE A 198 6.52 -10.18 3.44
CA ILE A 198 6.32 -10.79 2.13
C ILE A 198 5.24 -11.83 2.27
N LEU A 199 4.19 -11.69 1.45
CA LEU A 199 3.23 -12.74 1.23
C LEU A 199 3.30 -13.19 -0.23
N GLU A 200 3.81 -14.40 -0.41
CA GLU A 200 3.87 -15.03 -1.71
C GLU A 200 2.51 -15.66 -2.05
N ALA A 201 1.88 -15.22 -3.14
CA ALA A 201 0.59 -15.74 -3.59
C ALA A 201 0.75 -17.03 -4.45
N TRP A 202 1.45 -18.04 -3.92
CA TRP A 202 1.86 -19.26 -4.66
C TRP A 202 0.70 -20.00 -5.34
N ARG A 203 -0.49 -20.00 -4.73
CA ARG A 203 -1.65 -20.76 -5.25
C ARG A 203 -2.19 -20.15 -6.54
N TRP A 204 -1.97 -18.85 -6.74
CA TRP A 204 -2.35 -18.13 -7.95
C TRP A 204 -1.44 -18.46 -9.13
N TYR A 205 -0.12 -18.55 -8.92
CA TYR A 205 0.82 -19.05 -9.92
C TYR A 205 0.42 -20.44 -10.43
N LEU A 206 0.10 -21.36 -9.52
CA LEU A 206 -0.34 -22.71 -9.87
C LEU A 206 -1.71 -22.75 -10.56
N ALA A 207 -2.65 -21.88 -10.18
CA ALA A 207 -3.95 -21.77 -10.84
C ALA A 207 -3.83 -21.21 -12.27
N THR A 208 -3.01 -20.17 -12.46
CA THR A 208 -2.76 -19.53 -13.75
C THR A 208 -2.00 -20.46 -14.70
N VAL A 209 -0.93 -21.12 -14.24
CA VAL A 209 -0.16 -22.11 -15.02
C VAL A 209 -1.04 -23.31 -15.44
N ARG A 210 -1.99 -23.73 -14.60
CA ARG A 210 -2.96 -24.79 -14.94
C ARG A 210 -4.06 -24.33 -15.90
N SER A 211 -4.33 -23.03 -15.97
CA SER A 211 -5.37 -22.44 -16.84
C SER A 211 -4.86 -21.98 -18.21
N MET A 212 -3.53 -21.95 -18.41
CA MET A 212 -2.94 -21.73 -19.74
C MET A 212 -3.10 -23.00 -20.59
N PRO A 213 -3.71 -22.94 -21.79
CA PRO A 213 -3.61 -24.04 -22.74
C PRO A 213 -2.12 -24.24 -23.07
N GLN A 214 -1.65 -25.48 -23.02
CA GLN A 214 -0.27 -25.84 -23.37
C GLN A 214 0.06 -25.32 -24.77
N LEU A 215 0.82 -24.22 -24.87
CA LEU A 215 1.35 -23.70 -26.13
C LEU A 215 2.81 -24.07 -26.35
N ILE A 216 3.30 -25.11 -25.67
CA ILE A 216 4.64 -25.67 -25.91
C ILE A 216 4.55 -27.18 -25.90
N GLU A 217 3.93 -27.75 -26.93
CA GLU A 217 4.19 -29.15 -27.32
C GLU A 217 3.84 -29.39 -28.80
N SER A 218 4.49 -28.67 -29.70
CA SER A 218 4.69 -29.13 -31.09
C SER A 218 5.67 -28.19 -31.81
N ASP A 219 6.98 -28.46 -31.74
CA ASP A 219 7.95 -28.15 -32.81
C ASP A 219 9.39 -28.65 -32.54
N VAL A 220 9.57 -29.74 -31.76
CA VAL A 220 10.90 -30.35 -31.54
C VAL A 220 11.05 -31.75 -32.16
N TYR A 221 10.03 -32.29 -32.83
CA TYR A 221 10.17 -33.54 -33.58
C TYR A 221 9.57 -33.43 -35.00
N LYS A 222 10.29 -32.74 -35.88
CA LYS A 222 10.31 -33.01 -37.33
C LYS A 222 11.73 -32.84 -37.85
N ASN A 223 12.51 -33.91 -37.73
CA ASN A 223 13.45 -34.32 -38.77
C ASN A 223 12.79 -35.42 -39.60
#